data_AF-A0A844DBQ9-F1
#
_entry.id   AF-A0A844DBQ9-F1
#
_cell.length_a   1.000
_cell.length_b   1.000
_cell.length_c   1.000
_cell.angle_alpha   90.00
_cell.angle_beta   90.00
_cell.angle_gamma   90.00
#
_symmetry.space_group_name_H-M   'P 1'
#
loop_
_entity.id
_entity.type
_entity.pdbx_description
1 polymer ?
#
loop_
_entity_poly.entity_id
_entity_poly.type
_entity_poly.pdbx_seq_one_letter_code
_entity_poly.pdbx_strand_id
1 'polypeptide(L)'
;MADKKILDTLYHVPKKRGNGLVRTEAWADAHGTVTHYNLAYINHSLSHKDHGRVVGYDNSHHVHHRHYMGQVQLVDFINFDEIQERFLLDWTSVLEKA
;
A
#
# COMPACT_ATOMS: atom_id res chain seq x y z
N MET A 1 21.87 9.26 10.39
CA MET A 1 21.89 7.82 10.03
C MET A 1 20.93 7.66 8.86
N ALA A 2 21.22 6.80 7.89
CA ALA A 2 20.27 6.54 6.82
C ALA A 2 19.11 5.68 7.35
N ASP A 3 17.92 5.90 6.81
CA ASP A 3 16.74 5.09 7.17
C ASP A 3 16.96 3.62 6.84
N LYS A 4 16.51 2.75 7.73
CA LYS A 4 16.63 1.29 7.59
C LYS A 4 15.33 0.72 7.09
N LYS A 5 15.38 -0.12 6.05
CA LYS A 5 14.22 -0.91 5.61
C LYS A 5 13.85 -1.91 6.70
N ILE A 6 12.63 -1.80 7.23
CA ILE A 6 12.09 -2.66 8.30
C ILE A 6 11.04 -3.64 7.78
N LEU A 7 10.39 -3.34 6.66
CA LEU A 7 9.45 -4.23 5.97
C LEU A 7 9.81 -4.30 4.48
N ASP A 8 9.79 -5.52 3.95
CA ASP A 8 9.94 -5.81 2.52
C ASP A 8 9.26 -7.15 2.21
N THR A 9 7.94 -7.12 2.05
CA THR A 9 7.16 -8.34 1.78
C THR A 9 6.39 -8.21 0.47
N LEU A 10 6.23 -9.35 -0.19
CA LEU A 10 5.41 -9.50 -1.37
C LEU A 10 4.58 -10.76 -1.19
N TYR A 11 3.26 -10.61 -1.20
CA TYR A 11 2.31 -11.69 -1.07
C TYR A 11 1.53 -11.84 -2.37
N HIS A 12 1.57 -13.04 -2.97
CA HIS A 12 0.76 -13.35 -4.14
C HIS A 12 -0.65 -13.78 -3.71
N VAL A 13 -1.65 -13.04 -4.16
CA VAL A 13 -3.05 -13.39 -3.93
C VAL A 13 -3.42 -14.57 -4.84
N PRO A 14 -3.91 -15.70 -4.31
CA PRO A 14 -4.28 -16.85 -5.14
C PRO A 14 -5.34 -16.46 -6.19
N LYS A 15 -5.25 -17.05 -7.40
CA LYS A 15 -6.22 -16.79 -8.48
C LYS A 15 -7.68 -17.02 -8.06
N LYS A 16 -7.95 -18.04 -7.23
CA LYS A 16 -9.28 -18.35 -6.69
C LYS A 16 -9.82 -17.28 -5.71
N ARG A 17 -8.98 -16.34 -5.29
CA ARG A 17 -9.29 -15.25 -4.34
C ARG A 17 -9.07 -13.87 -4.99
N GLY A 18 -9.28 -13.76 -6.30
CA GLY A 18 -9.21 -12.48 -7.02
C GLY A 18 -7.89 -12.18 -7.72
N ASN A 19 -6.83 -13.00 -7.52
CA ASN A 19 -5.50 -12.81 -8.14
C ASN A 19 -4.80 -11.49 -7.71
N GLY A 20 -3.57 -11.30 -8.19
CA GLY A 20 -2.77 -10.09 -7.95
C GLY A 20 -1.67 -10.30 -6.91
N LEU A 21 -1.09 -9.19 -6.45
CA LEU A 21 -0.04 -9.18 -5.44
C LEU A 21 -0.23 -8.02 -4.47
N VAL A 22 0.12 -8.25 -3.21
CA VAL A 22 0.18 -7.24 -2.15
C VAL A 22 1.65 -7.01 -1.82
N ARG A 23 2.13 -5.78 -2.01
CA ARG A 23 3.47 -5.31 -1.69
C ARG A 23 3.41 -4.44 -0.43
N THR A 24 4.26 -4.72 0.54
CA THR A 24 4.38 -3.93 1.78
C THR A 24 5.84 -3.61 2.01
N GLU A 25 6.17 -2.33 1.98
CA GLU A 25 7.51 -1.83 2.24
C GLU A 25 7.45 -0.68 3.24
N ALA A 26 8.40 -0.66 4.18
CA ALA A 26 8.55 0.43 5.15
C ALA A 26 10.00 0.61 5.56
N TRP A 27 10.38 1.85 5.79
CA TRP A 27 11.68 2.28 6.28
C TRP A 27 11.48 3.09 7.55
N ALA A 28 12.39 2.92 8.50
CA ALA A 28 12.37 3.64 9.75
C ALA A 28 13.70 4.32 10.06
N ASP A 29 13.63 5.42 10.79
CA ASP A 29 14.79 6.12 11.33
C ASP A 29 15.47 5.31 12.47
N ALA A 30 16.52 5.89 13.06
CA ALA A 30 17.24 5.28 14.17
C ALA A 30 16.41 5.11 15.46
N HIS A 31 15.28 5.82 15.58
CA HIS A 31 14.36 5.74 16.70
C HIS A 31 13.22 4.73 16.47
N GLY A 32 13.15 4.13 15.28
CA GLY A 32 12.08 3.21 14.90
C GLY A 32 10.84 3.91 14.32
N THR A 33 10.90 5.22 14.07
CA THR A 33 9.80 5.97 13.45
C THR A 33 9.78 5.67 11.95
N VAL A 34 8.63 5.25 11.42
CA VAL A 34 8.48 5.04 9.98
C VAL A 34 8.55 6.36 9.23
N THR A 35 9.55 6.49 8.35
CA THR A 35 9.82 7.69 7.55
C THR A 35 9.36 7.54 6.11
N HIS A 36 9.36 6.32 5.58
CA HIS A 36 8.88 6.02 4.24
C HIS A 36 8.12 4.71 4.21
N TYR A 37 7.07 4.63 3.39
CA TYR A 37 6.35 3.38 3.16
C TYR A 37 5.73 3.33 1.76
N ASN A 38 5.51 2.10 1.29
CA ASN A 38 4.80 1.79 0.07
C ASN A 38 3.95 0.52 0.27
N LEU A 39 2.64 0.69 0.34
CA LEU A 39 1.65 -0.37 0.43
C LEU A 39 0.88 -0.40 -0.89
N ALA A 40 0.83 -1.54 -1.57
CA ALA A 40 0.16 -1.64 -2.85
C ALA A 40 -0.48 -3.01 -3.08
N TYR A 41 -1.78 -3.01 -3.36
CA TYR A 41 -2.44 -4.13 -4.01
C TYR A 41 -2.45 -3.89 -5.53
N ILE A 42 -1.74 -4.75 -6.25
CA ILE A 42 -1.53 -4.65 -7.69
C ILE A 42 -2.23 -5.83 -8.36
N ASN A 43 -3.14 -5.51 -9.28
CA ASN A 43 -3.84 -6.48 -10.09
C ASN A 43 -4.18 -5.88 -11.47
N HIS A 44 -3.39 -6.25 -12.48
CA HIS A 44 -3.56 -5.78 -13.85
C HIS A 44 -4.87 -6.21 -14.51
N SER A 45 -5.56 -7.20 -13.96
CA SER A 45 -6.88 -7.61 -14.44
C SER A 45 -8.00 -6.68 -13.96
N LEU A 46 -7.75 -5.94 -12.87
CA LEU A 46 -8.73 -5.00 -12.28
C LEU A 46 -8.41 -3.54 -12.63
N SER A 47 -7.14 -3.18 -12.78
CA SER A 47 -6.71 -1.83 -13.16
C SER A 47 -5.57 -1.89 -14.17
N HIS A 48 -5.65 -1.07 -15.22
CA HIS A 48 -4.53 -0.79 -16.12
C HIS A 48 -3.84 0.55 -15.81
N LYS A 49 -4.39 1.31 -14.86
CA LYS A 49 -3.83 2.59 -14.42
C LYS A 49 -2.82 2.36 -13.31
N ASP A 50 -1.95 3.34 -13.10
CA ASP A 50 -1.00 3.35 -11.98
C ASP A 50 -0.22 2.03 -11.85
N HIS A 51 0.30 1.54 -12.98
CA HIS A 51 1.03 0.27 -13.09
C HIS A 51 0.27 -0.94 -12.53
N GLY A 52 -1.06 -0.95 -12.63
CA GLY A 52 -1.91 -2.02 -12.12
C GLY A 52 -2.24 -1.91 -10.64
N ARG A 53 -1.81 -0.85 -9.96
CA ARG A 53 -2.20 -0.56 -8.57
C ARG A 53 -3.70 -0.29 -8.51
N VAL A 54 -4.39 -1.15 -7.78
CA VAL A 54 -5.83 -1.07 -7.52
C VAL A 54 -6.08 -0.28 -6.25
N VAL A 55 -5.34 -0.60 -5.18
CA VAL A 55 -5.32 0.14 -3.92
C VAL A 55 -3.87 0.36 -3.53
N GLY A 56 -3.53 1.52 -3.00
CA GLY A 56 -2.25 1.69 -2.33
C GLY A 56 -2.21 2.86 -1.39
N TYR A 57 -1.21 2.86 -0.52
CA TYR A 57 -0.87 3.97 0.35
C TYR A 57 0.64 4.15 0.30
N ASP A 58 1.09 5.37 0.04
CA ASP A 58 2.50 5.73 0.12
C ASP A 58 2.65 7.15 0.63
N ASN A 59 3.85 7.52 1.04
CA ASN A 59 4.18 8.89 1.45
C ASN A 59 5.23 9.54 0.54
N SER A 60 5.19 9.20 -0.75
CA SER A 60 6.08 9.79 -1.75
C SER A 60 5.96 11.31 -1.76
N HIS A 61 7.07 12.00 -2.03
CA HIS A 61 7.12 13.47 -1.99
C HIS A 61 6.79 14.10 -0.62
N HIS A 62 6.95 13.35 0.48
CA HIS A 62 6.67 13.79 1.86
C HIS A 62 5.18 14.09 2.11
N VAL A 63 4.30 13.56 1.27
CA VAL A 63 2.86 13.74 1.39
C VAL A 63 2.21 12.37 1.36
N HIS A 64 1.25 12.14 2.26
CA HIS A 64 0.59 10.86 2.40
C HIS A 64 -0.56 10.75 1.40
N HIS A 65 -0.51 9.72 0.57
CA HIS A 65 -1.46 9.50 -0.51
C HIS A 65 -2.18 8.16 -0.33
N ARG A 66 -3.46 8.16 -0.69
CA ARG A 66 -4.24 6.96 -1.03
C ARG A 66 -4.39 6.89 -2.53
N HIS A 67 -4.04 5.74 -3.08
CA HIS A 67 -4.24 5.37 -4.47
C HIS A 67 -5.44 4.43 -4.56
N TYR A 68 -6.39 4.72 -5.44
CA TYR A 68 -7.53 3.84 -5.70
C TYR A 68 -7.93 3.88 -7.17
N MET A 69 -7.76 2.78 -7.90
CA MET A 69 -8.11 2.66 -9.32
C MET A 69 -7.55 3.80 -10.20
N GLY A 70 -6.31 4.22 -9.91
CA GLY A 70 -5.63 5.32 -10.59
C GLY A 70 -6.03 6.73 -10.16
N GLN A 71 -6.89 6.87 -9.15
CA GLN A 71 -7.14 8.15 -8.47
C GLN A 71 -6.19 8.29 -7.27
N VAL A 72 -5.68 9.50 -7.04
CA VAL A 72 -4.80 9.82 -5.91
C VAL A 72 -5.50 10.85 -5.03
N GLN A 73 -5.51 10.59 -3.73
CA GLN A 73 -6.12 11.46 -2.72
C GLN A 73 -5.16 11.65 -1.56
N LEU A 74 -5.15 12.84 -0.96
CA LEU A 74 -4.43 13.09 0.28
C LEU A 74 -5.11 12.34 1.42
N VAL A 75 -4.30 11.87 2.38
CA VAL A 75 -4.82 11.28 3.62
C VAL A 75 -4.15 11.90 4.83
N ASP A 76 -4.93 12.06 5.90
CA ASP A 76 -4.38 12.41 7.20
C ASP A 76 -3.56 11.26 7.74
N PHE A 77 -2.32 11.57 8.14
CA PHE A 77 -1.39 10.62 8.73
C PHE A 77 -1.28 10.85 10.23
N ILE A 78 -1.70 9.84 11.00
CA ILE A 78 -1.56 9.82 12.45
C ILE A 78 -0.35 8.95 12.83
N ASN A 79 -0.31 7.71 12.32
CA ASN A 79 0.82 6.80 12.43
C ASN A 79 0.76 5.73 11.32
N PHE A 80 1.83 4.93 11.22
CA PHE A 80 1.94 3.90 10.18
C PHE A 80 0.99 2.71 10.40
N ASP A 81 0.69 2.34 11.65
CA ASP A 81 -0.20 1.21 11.95
C ASP A 81 -1.63 1.50 11.46
N GLU A 82 -2.10 2.73 11.61
CA GLU A 82 -3.40 3.16 11.10
C GLU A 82 -3.44 3.17 9.56
N ILE A 83 -2.36 3.59 8.90
CA ILE A 83 -2.26 3.49 7.43
C ILE A 83 -2.30 2.03 6.97
N GLN A 84 -1.61 1.13 7.68
CA GLN A 84 -1.67 -0.30 7.38
C GLN A 84 -3.09 -0.86 7.55
N GLU A 85 -3.80 -0.50 8.62
CA GLU A 85 -5.17 -0.94 8.85
C GLU A 85 -6.12 -0.44 7.75
N ARG A 86 -6.05 0.85 7.40
CA ARG A 86 -6.83 1.44 6.29
C ARG A 86 -6.53 0.73 4.97
N PHE A 87 -5.26 0.46 4.68
CA PHE A 87 -4.87 -0.31 3.50
C PHE A 87 -5.48 -1.72 3.53
N LEU A 88 -5.34 -2.44 4.64
CA LEU A 88 -5.86 -3.80 4.82
C LEU A 88 -7.37 -3.88 4.56
N LEU A 89 -8.13 -2.92 5.10
CA LEU A 89 -9.57 -2.84 4.87
C LEU A 89 -9.90 -2.53 3.41
N ASP A 90 -9.21 -1.56 2.80
CA ASP A 90 -9.47 -1.17 1.42
C ASP A 90 -9.20 -2.32 0.44
N TRP A 91 -8.03 -2.97 0.51
CA TRP A 91 -7.69 -4.00 -0.48
C TRP A 91 -8.50 -5.28 -0.30
N THR A 92 -8.87 -5.66 0.94
CA THR A 92 -9.76 -6.80 1.17
C THR A 92 -11.18 -6.50 0.70
N SER A 93 -11.68 -5.27 0.87
CA SER A 93 -12.99 -4.86 0.33
C SER A 93 -13.08 -4.96 -1.20
N VAL A 94 -11.95 -4.84 -1.91
CA VAL A 94 -11.90 -5.07 -3.36
C VAL A 94 -12.13 -6.54 -3.68
N LEU A 95 -11.60 -7.47 -2.86
CA LEU A 95 -11.80 -8.90 -3.05
C LEU A 95 -13.22 -9.35 -2.72
N GLU A 96 -13.90 -8.70 -1.78
CA GLU A 96 -15.30 -9.01 -1.46
C GLU A 96 -16.28 -8.56 -2.56
N LYS A 97 -15.86 -7.59 -3.39
CA LYS A 97 -16.67 -7.00 -4.46
C LYS A 97 -16.38 -7.59 -5.85
N ALA A 98 -15.34 -8.43 -5.97
CA ALA A 98 -14.87 -9.02 -7.23
C ALA A 98 -15.37 -10.46 -7.40
#